data_AF-A0A7L2UPT6-F1
#
_entry.id   AF-A0A7L2UPT6-F1
#
_cell.length_a   1.000
_cell.length_b   1.000
_cell.length_c   1.000
_cell.angle_alpha   90.00
_cell.angle_beta   90.00
_cell.angle_gamma   90.00
#
_symmetry.space_group_name_H-M   'P 1'
#
loop_
_entity.id
_entity.type
_entity.pdbx_description
1 polymer ?
#
loop_
_entity_poly.entity_id
_entity_poly.type
_entity_poly.pdbx_seq_one_letter_code
_entity_poly.pdbx_strand_id
1 'polypeptide(L)'
;LSVKAPMEMGSSSTEKFYRIPKGKGPHLVGCTDLMTENEVEGSFLRLYYPSCDATDNEEALWIPDKEYYQGLSDFLNMYRVVGERLFQYYVGSVTCPAKSNAAFKLGEKYPLLVFSHGLGAFRTIYSAICIEMASQGFIVAAVEHRDESASATYYCKKKSVSEPQEESTSNMEKEWIYYRKLKTGEEERWLRHKQVQQRVQECIKALNLILKINSGEEVMNVLNSNFDWNSLKDSVDTSRIAVMGHSFGGATVIESLSKEIRFR
;
A
#
# COMPACT_ATOMS: atom_id res chain seq x y z
N LEU A 1 -11.45 -60.37 -14.38
CA LEU A 1 -10.43 -60.07 -13.36
C LEU A 1 -9.45 -59.05 -13.94
N SER A 2 -9.53 -57.83 -13.39
CA SER A 2 -8.64 -56.66 -13.51
C SER A 2 -8.24 -56.12 -14.90
N VAL A 3 -9.03 -55.16 -15.38
CA VAL A 3 -8.61 -54.17 -16.39
C VAL A 3 -7.72 -53.14 -15.69
N LYS A 4 -6.50 -52.95 -16.18
CA LYS A 4 -5.58 -51.90 -15.73
C LYS A 4 -6.14 -50.54 -16.17
N ALA A 5 -6.45 -49.69 -15.19
CA ALA A 5 -6.69 -48.26 -15.42
C ALA A 5 -5.35 -47.56 -15.75
N PRO A 6 -5.32 -46.58 -16.67
CA PRO A 6 -4.13 -45.75 -16.87
C PRO A 6 -3.92 -44.86 -15.65
N MET A 7 -2.68 -44.79 -15.15
CA MET A 7 -2.26 -43.76 -14.20
C MET A 7 -2.45 -42.39 -14.86
N GLU A 8 -3.34 -41.57 -14.32
CA GLU A 8 -3.37 -40.14 -14.61
C GLU A 8 -2.02 -39.54 -14.20
N MET A 9 -1.29 -39.01 -15.18
CA MET A 9 -0.16 -38.12 -14.91
C MET A 9 -0.72 -36.86 -14.26
N GLY A 10 -0.60 -36.78 -12.94
CA GLY A 10 -0.78 -35.54 -12.21
C GLY A 10 0.09 -34.47 -12.84
N SER A 11 -0.54 -33.42 -13.36
CA SER A 11 0.16 -32.20 -13.72
C SER A 11 0.83 -31.68 -12.47
N SER A 12 2.15 -31.78 -12.39
CA SER A 12 2.91 -31.08 -11.35
C SER A 12 2.87 -29.59 -11.68
N SER A 13 1.78 -28.92 -11.33
CA SER A 13 1.82 -27.48 -11.08
C SER A 13 2.72 -27.32 -9.86
N THR A 14 3.99 -26.99 -10.11
CA THR A 14 4.88 -26.48 -9.09
C THR A 14 4.33 -25.12 -8.65
N GLU A 15 3.29 -25.12 -7.81
CA GLU A 15 2.89 -23.94 -7.05
C GLU A 15 4.11 -23.52 -6.23
N LYS A 16 4.75 -22.42 -6.61
CA LYS A 16 5.78 -21.81 -5.77
C LYS A 16 5.08 -21.34 -4.50
N PHE A 17 5.27 -22.09 -3.41
CA PHE A 17 4.70 -21.87 -2.07
C PHE A 17 5.21 -20.60 -1.35
N TYR A 18 5.43 -19.49 -2.05
CA TYR A 18 5.73 -18.21 -1.40
C TYR A 18 4.43 -17.50 -1.07
N ARG A 19 3.90 -17.74 0.14
CA ARG A 19 2.73 -17.04 0.65
C ARG A 19 3.13 -16.11 1.78
N ILE A 20 2.62 -14.87 1.72
CA ILE A 20 2.65 -13.95 2.86
C ILE A 20 1.79 -14.59 3.98
N PRO A 21 2.27 -14.61 5.24
CA PRO A 21 1.50 -15.22 6.33
C PRO A 21 0.20 -14.46 6.58
N LYS A 22 -0.84 -15.21 6.97
CA LYS A 22 -2.09 -14.61 7.48
C LYS A 22 -1.84 -13.97 8.85
N GLY A 23 -2.64 -12.97 9.18
CA GLY A 23 -2.69 -12.44 10.54
C GLY A 23 -3.16 -13.50 11.53
N LYS A 24 -2.62 -13.47 12.75
CA LYS A 24 -2.90 -14.44 13.82
C LYS A 24 -3.97 -13.96 14.79
N GLY A 25 -4.41 -12.72 14.66
CA GLY A 25 -5.46 -12.15 15.50
C GLY A 25 -6.87 -12.65 15.14
N PRO A 26 -7.88 -12.29 15.93
CA PRO A 26 -9.24 -12.80 15.77
C PRO A 26 -10.03 -12.14 14.62
N HIS A 27 -9.53 -11.04 14.05
CA HIS A 27 -10.22 -10.33 12.97
C HIS A 27 -9.76 -10.83 11.59
N LEU A 28 -10.73 -11.02 10.69
CA LEU A 28 -10.45 -11.07 9.26
C LEU A 28 -9.98 -9.69 8.78
N VAL A 29 -9.15 -9.67 7.74
CA VAL A 29 -8.49 -8.45 7.28
C VAL A 29 -8.93 -8.10 5.87
N GLY A 30 -9.47 -6.89 5.72
CA GLY A 30 -9.70 -6.24 4.44
C GLY A 30 -8.53 -5.31 4.08
N CYS A 31 -8.42 -4.97 2.81
CA CYS A 31 -7.54 -3.88 2.38
C CYS A 31 -8.11 -3.09 1.20
N THR A 32 -7.75 -1.81 1.15
CA THR A 32 -8.11 -0.91 0.04
C THR A 32 -7.02 0.15 -0.15
N ASP A 33 -6.93 0.74 -1.34
CA ASP A 33 -6.01 1.84 -1.63
C ASP A 33 -6.78 3.16 -1.68
N LEU A 34 -6.24 4.20 -1.04
CA LEU A 34 -6.77 5.56 -1.04
C LEU A 34 -5.74 6.51 -1.63
N MET A 35 -6.11 7.22 -2.69
CA MET A 35 -5.35 8.35 -3.19
C MET A 35 -6.25 9.57 -3.27
N THR A 36 -5.77 10.70 -2.77
CA THR A 36 -6.46 12.00 -2.84
C THR A 36 -5.72 12.92 -3.79
N GLU A 37 -6.43 13.92 -4.33
CA GLU A 37 -5.90 14.95 -5.22
C GLU A 37 -5.37 14.37 -6.57
N ASN A 38 -5.38 15.18 -7.63
CA ASN A 38 -4.88 14.75 -8.95
C ASN A 38 -3.45 15.25 -9.19
N GLU A 39 -2.65 15.35 -8.12
CA GLU A 39 -1.34 15.98 -8.11
C GLU A 39 -0.39 15.28 -7.12
N VAL A 40 0.90 15.60 -7.22
CA VAL A 40 1.99 15.02 -6.41
C VAL A 40 1.77 15.23 -4.91
N GLU A 41 1.11 16.32 -4.52
CA GLU A 41 0.91 16.70 -3.12
C GLU A 41 -0.10 15.80 -2.38
N GLY A 42 -0.91 15.04 -3.12
CA GLY A 42 -1.96 14.18 -2.58
C GLY A 42 -1.46 13.09 -1.64
N SER A 43 -2.32 12.65 -0.71
CA SER A 43 -2.03 11.46 0.10
C SER A 43 -2.20 10.20 -0.72
N PHE A 44 -1.35 9.20 -0.49
CA PHE A 44 -1.55 7.85 -1.02
C PHE A 44 -1.16 6.82 0.02
N LEU A 45 -2.08 5.90 0.28
CA LEU A 45 -1.90 4.87 1.28
C LEU A 45 -2.66 3.61 0.92
N ARG A 46 -2.17 2.48 1.44
CA ARG A 46 -2.95 1.26 1.54
C ARG A 46 -3.49 1.15 2.95
N LEU A 47 -4.80 1.02 3.07
CA LEU A 47 -5.47 0.77 4.33
C LEU A 47 -5.60 -0.74 4.54
N TYR A 48 -5.24 -1.24 5.72
CA TYR A 48 -5.57 -2.56 6.22
C TYR A 48 -6.46 -2.41 7.44
N TYR A 49 -7.52 -3.20 7.54
CA TYR A 49 -8.53 -3.00 8.57
C TYR A 49 -9.29 -4.30 8.90
N PRO A 50 -9.88 -4.40 10.10
CA PRO A 50 -10.82 -5.46 10.43
C PRO A 50 -12.02 -5.46 9.47
N SER A 51 -12.24 -6.57 8.78
CA SER A 51 -13.34 -6.71 7.82
C SER A 51 -14.42 -7.68 8.32
N CYS A 52 -15.61 -7.54 7.73
CA CYS A 52 -16.62 -8.59 7.77
C CYS A 52 -16.12 -9.82 6.99
N ASP A 53 -16.78 -10.96 7.20
CA ASP A 53 -16.54 -12.14 6.38
C ASP A 53 -17.00 -11.85 4.95
N ALA A 54 -16.10 -12.11 4.01
CA ALA A 54 -16.19 -11.68 2.63
C ALA A 54 -15.67 -12.80 1.75
N THR A 55 -16.48 -13.85 1.65
CA THR A 55 -16.18 -15.06 0.86
C THR A 55 -15.98 -14.75 -0.61
N ASP A 56 -16.70 -13.74 -1.12
CA ASP A 56 -16.77 -13.41 -2.54
C ASP A 56 -15.68 -12.39 -2.96
N ASN A 57 -15.03 -11.71 -2.00
CA ASN A 57 -13.94 -10.80 -2.31
C ASN A 57 -12.64 -11.58 -2.60
N GLU A 58 -11.92 -11.15 -3.63
CA GLU A 58 -10.60 -11.69 -3.94
C GLU A 58 -9.53 -11.16 -2.98
N GLU A 59 -8.45 -11.92 -2.83
CA GLU A 59 -7.26 -11.43 -2.14
C GLU A 59 -6.55 -10.37 -3.00
N ALA A 60 -6.08 -9.29 -2.39
CA ALA A 60 -5.38 -8.26 -3.14
C ALA A 60 -4.01 -8.73 -3.64
N LEU A 61 -3.66 -8.33 -4.87
CA LEU A 61 -2.29 -8.49 -5.38
C LEU A 61 -1.29 -7.81 -4.46
N TRP A 62 -0.16 -8.49 -4.21
CA TRP A 62 0.89 -7.95 -3.35
C TRP A 62 1.58 -6.75 -4.00
N ILE A 63 1.96 -6.86 -5.28
CA ILE A 63 2.56 -5.77 -6.06
C ILE A 63 1.69 -5.57 -7.31
N PRO A 64 0.89 -4.49 -7.38
CA PRO A 64 -0.23 -4.40 -8.32
C PRO A 64 0.15 -3.93 -9.74
N ASP A 65 1.28 -3.26 -9.92
CA ASP A 65 1.69 -2.65 -11.19
C ASP A 65 3.13 -3.02 -11.54
N LYS A 66 3.43 -3.16 -12.84
CA LYS A 66 4.75 -3.57 -13.33
C LYS A 66 5.85 -2.54 -13.05
N GLU A 67 5.48 -1.27 -12.97
CA GLU A 67 6.42 -0.16 -12.73
C GLU A 67 7.05 -0.23 -11.34
N TYR A 68 6.40 -0.88 -10.36
CA TYR A 68 7.05 -1.21 -9.09
C TYR A 68 8.21 -2.20 -9.27
N TYR A 69 8.08 -3.20 -10.15
CA TYR A 69 9.18 -4.11 -10.46
C TYR A 69 10.32 -3.39 -11.20
N GLN A 70 9.98 -2.46 -12.09
CA GLN A 70 10.96 -1.60 -12.75
C GLN A 70 11.70 -0.74 -11.73
N GLY A 71 10.98 -0.09 -10.82
CA GLY A 71 11.58 0.70 -9.74
C GLY A 71 12.47 -0.14 -8.83
N LEU A 72 12.04 -1.35 -8.45
CA LEU A 72 12.86 -2.27 -7.65
C LEU A 72 14.15 -2.66 -8.40
N SER A 73 14.05 -2.88 -9.71
CA SER A 73 15.20 -3.16 -10.56
C SER A 73 16.18 -1.98 -10.58
N ASP A 74 15.66 -0.76 -10.74
CA ASP A 74 16.45 0.47 -10.75
C ASP A 74 17.15 0.67 -9.39
N PHE A 75 16.46 0.42 -8.28
CA PHE A 75 16.99 0.50 -6.92
C PHE A 75 18.11 -0.54 -6.66
N LEU A 76 17.93 -1.78 -7.11
CA LEU A 76 18.89 -2.87 -6.96
C LEU A 76 20.03 -2.85 -7.99
N ASN A 77 20.10 -1.83 -8.85
CA ASN A 77 21.06 -1.71 -9.96
C ASN A 77 21.01 -2.89 -10.95
N MET A 78 19.81 -3.42 -11.19
CA MET A 78 19.55 -4.43 -12.21
C MET A 78 19.12 -3.76 -13.52
N TYR A 79 19.37 -4.41 -14.66
CA TYR A 79 18.83 -3.93 -15.93
C TYR A 79 17.30 -4.01 -15.93
N ARG A 80 16.64 -2.86 -16.09
CA ARG A 80 15.19 -2.67 -15.84
C ARG A 80 14.30 -3.75 -16.46
N VAL A 81 14.50 -4.09 -17.73
CA VAL A 81 13.68 -5.10 -18.44
C VAL A 81 13.93 -6.51 -17.92
N VAL A 82 15.18 -6.83 -17.57
CA VAL A 82 15.52 -8.16 -17.04
C VAL A 82 15.00 -8.30 -15.61
N GLY A 83 15.20 -7.28 -14.77
CA GLY A 83 14.72 -7.28 -13.40
C GLY A 83 13.19 -7.31 -13.32
N GLU A 84 12.47 -6.53 -14.14
CA GLU A 84 11.01 -6.58 -14.24
C GLU A 84 10.51 -8.00 -14.52
N ARG A 85 11.08 -8.67 -15.55
CA ARG A 85 10.69 -10.04 -15.91
C ARG A 85 10.97 -11.04 -14.79
N LEU A 86 12.10 -10.89 -14.09
CA LEU A 86 12.44 -11.74 -12.95
C LEU A 86 11.43 -11.54 -11.82
N PHE A 87 11.15 -10.31 -11.41
CA PHE A 87 10.17 -10.05 -10.36
C PHE A 87 8.77 -10.51 -10.75
N GLN A 88 8.31 -10.19 -11.96
CA GLN A 88 7.02 -10.66 -12.46
C GLN A 88 6.92 -12.20 -12.41
N TYR A 89 7.98 -12.92 -12.74
CA TYR A 89 8.02 -14.39 -12.72
C TYR A 89 8.01 -15.00 -11.31
N TYR A 90 8.60 -14.32 -10.32
CA TYR A 90 8.70 -14.85 -8.95
C TYR A 90 7.56 -14.39 -8.05
N VAL A 91 7.10 -13.14 -8.19
CA VAL A 91 6.17 -12.51 -7.25
C VAL A 91 4.93 -11.91 -7.92
N GLY A 92 4.85 -11.94 -9.26
CA GLY A 92 3.76 -11.30 -10.01
C GLY A 92 2.36 -11.86 -9.77
N SER A 93 2.26 -13.13 -9.33
CA SER A 93 1.01 -13.78 -8.97
C SER A 93 0.81 -13.91 -7.45
N VAL A 94 1.70 -13.33 -6.64
CA VAL A 94 1.60 -13.42 -5.17
C VAL A 94 0.52 -12.45 -4.69
N THR A 95 -0.45 -12.99 -3.97
CA THR A 95 -1.46 -12.21 -3.26
C THR A 95 -1.03 -11.97 -1.81
N CYS A 96 -1.52 -10.87 -1.23
CA CYS A 96 -1.51 -10.71 0.21
C CYS A 96 -2.81 -11.27 0.80
N PRO A 97 -2.78 -11.96 1.95
CA PRO A 97 -3.98 -12.57 2.56
C PRO A 97 -4.86 -11.53 3.26
N ALA A 98 -5.28 -10.53 2.50
CA ALA A 98 -6.25 -9.50 2.87
C ALA A 98 -7.24 -9.32 1.71
N LYS A 99 -8.53 -9.24 2.04
CA LYS A 99 -9.61 -9.20 1.07
C LYS A 99 -9.76 -7.79 0.48
N SER A 100 -9.63 -7.66 -0.84
CA SER A 100 -9.69 -6.38 -1.54
C SER A 100 -11.09 -5.77 -1.43
N ASN A 101 -11.18 -4.53 -0.92
CA ASN A 101 -12.41 -3.78 -0.72
C ASN A 101 -13.50 -4.52 0.08
N ALA A 102 -13.12 -5.46 0.95
CA ALA A 102 -14.08 -6.11 1.84
C ALA A 102 -14.74 -5.08 2.76
N ALA A 103 -16.00 -5.32 3.12
CA ALA A 103 -16.76 -4.44 4.00
C ALA A 103 -16.05 -4.29 5.36
N PHE A 104 -15.95 -3.06 5.85
CA PHE A 104 -15.36 -2.74 7.14
C PHE A 104 -16.21 -3.29 8.30
N LYS A 105 -15.57 -3.84 9.35
CA LYS A 105 -16.26 -4.38 10.53
C LYS A 105 -16.69 -3.26 11.48
N LEU A 106 -17.97 -2.90 11.42
CA LEU A 106 -18.61 -1.88 12.27
C LEU A 106 -18.78 -2.32 13.73
N GLY A 107 -19.05 -1.35 14.62
CA GLY A 107 -19.48 -1.57 16.01
C GLY A 107 -18.40 -1.39 17.08
N GLU A 108 -17.15 -1.17 16.68
CA GLU A 108 -16.02 -0.94 17.59
C GLU A 108 -15.18 0.24 17.11
N LYS A 109 -14.46 0.89 18.05
CA LYS A 109 -13.44 1.89 17.74
C LYS A 109 -12.06 1.25 17.77
N TYR A 110 -11.36 1.31 16.66
CA TYR A 110 -10.05 0.68 16.51
C TYR A 110 -8.92 1.71 16.67
N PRO A 111 -7.80 1.34 17.30
CA PRO A 111 -6.59 2.15 17.26
C PRO A 111 -6.10 2.33 15.82
N LEU A 112 -5.51 3.49 15.54
CA LEU A 112 -4.93 3.81 14.24
C LEU A 112 -3.41 3.64 14.26
N LEU A 113 -2.87 2.98 13.23
CA LEU A 113 -1.44 2.85 13.00
C LEU A 113 -1.08 3.46 11.65
N VAL A 114 -0.26 4.52 11.64
CA VAL A 114 0.35 5.03 10.40
C VAL A 114 1.66 4.28 10.17
N PHE A 115 1.82 3.66 9.01
CA PHE A 115 3.01 2.87 8.67
C PHE A 115 3.85 3.55 7.58
N SER A 116 5.17 3.68 7.81
CA SER A 116 6.13 4.26 6.88
C SER A 116 7.11 3.20 6.34
N HIS A 117 7.19 3.06 5.02
CA HIS A 117 8.06 2.06 4.37
C HIS A 117 9.56 2.41 4.46
N GLY A 118 10.45 1.49 4.08
CA GLY A 118 11.90 1.77 3.95
C GLY A 118 12.28 2.44 2.62
N LEU A 119 13.54 2.87 2.50
CA LEU A 119 14.11 3.32 1.24
C LEU A 119 14.04 2.19 0.18
N GLY A 120 13.61 2.50 -1.03
CA GLY A 120 13.43 1.53 -2.12
C GLY A 120 12.22 0.60 -1.95
N ALA A 121 11.41 0.78 -0.91
CA ALA A 121 10.13 0.07 -0.74
C ALA A 121 8.96 0.97 -1.13
N PHE A 122 7.73 0.49 -0.94
CA PHE A 122 6.48 1.20 -1.21
C PHE A 122 5.35 0.59 -0.37
N ARG A 123 4.11 1.11 -0.46
CA ARG A 123 3.05 0.87 0.54
C ARG A 123 2.67 -0.60 0.76
N THR A 124 2.91 -1.48 -0.20
CA THR A 124 2.43 -2.88 -0.16
C THR A 124 3.47 -3.89 0.34
N ILE A 125 4.75 -3.50 0.42
CA ILE A 125 5.85 -4.43 0.76
C ILE A 125 5.73 -4.99 2.17
N TYR A 126 5.17 -4.22 3.12
CA TYR A 126 5.05 -4.60 4.53
C TYR A 126 3.70 -5.24 4.88
N SER A 127 3.00 -5.81 3.90
CA SER A 127 1.68 -6.41 4.07
C SER A 127 1.62 -7.43 5.21
N ALA A 128 2.66 -8.25 5.44
CA ALA A 128 2.69 -9.20 6.56
C ALA A 128 2.51 -8.51 7.93
N ILE A 129 3.19 -7.38 8.14
CA ILE A 129 3.10 -6.61 9.39
C ILE A 129 1.75 -5.90 9.47
N CYS A 130 1.34 -5.23 8.39
CA CYS A 130 0.08 -4.48 8.37
C CYS A 130 -1.14 -5.40 8.55
N ILE A 131 -1.12 -6.60 7.97
CA ILE A 131 -2.16 -7.61 8.13
C ILE A 131 -2.17 -8.18 9.54
N GLU A 132 -1.00 -8.47 10.14
CA GLU A 132 -0.95 -8.91 11.54
C GLU A 132 -1.58 -7.87 12.45
N MET A 133 -1.16 -6.60 12.34
CA MET A 133 -1.72 -5.51 13.15
C MET A 133 -3.24 -5.35 12.92
N ALA A 134 -3.71 -5.41 11.67
CA ALA A 134 -5.13 -5.34 11.37
C ALA A 134 -5.92 -6.52 11.94
N SER A 135 -5.34 -7.73 11.91
CA SER A 135 -5.98 -8.92 12.51
C SER A 135 -6.11 -8.82 14.03
N GLN A 136 -5.25 -8.02 14.68
CA GLN A 136 -5.31 -7.69 16.11
C GLN A 136 -6.23 -6.50 16.41
N GLY A 137 -6.98 -6.00 15.42
CA GLY A 137 -7.94 -4.91 15.61
C GLY A 137 -7.37 -3.51 15.39
N PHE A 138 -6.29 -3.33 14.61
CA PHE A 138 -5.84 -1.99 14.21
C PHE A 138 -6.38 -1.58 12.84
N ILE A 139 -6.67 -0.29 12.68
CA ILE A 139 -6.71 0.32 11.34
C ILE A 139 -5.28 0.71 10.99
N VAL A 140 -4.73 0.20 9.89
CA VAL A 140 -3.34 0.47 9.48
C VAL A 140 -3.32 1.23 8.17
N ALA A 141 -2.80 2.46 8.18
CA ALA A 141 -2.59 3.29 7.00
C ALA A 141 -1.11 3.23 6.58
N ALA A 142 -0.78 2.35 5.62
CA ALA A 142 0.55 2.25 5.05
C ALA A 142 0.76 3.32 3.96
N VAL A 143 1.51 4.36 4.28
CA VAL A 143 1.74 5.52 3.41
C VAL A 143 2.72 5.17 2.30
N GLU A 144 2.43 5.60 1.08
CA GLU A 144 3.40 5.65 -0.01
C GLU A 144 4.02 7.04 -0.11
N HIS A 145 5.32 7.13 0.10
CA HIS A 145 6.03 8.41 0.16
C HIS A 145 6.41 8.92 -1.23
N ARG A 146 6.25 10.23 -1.46
CA ARG A 146 6.51 10.91 -2.76
C ARG A 146 7.80 11.72 -2.70
N ASP A 147 8.65 11.40 -1.75
CA ASP A 147 9.95 12.01 -1.49
C ASP A 147 11.08 11.44 -2.38
N GLU A 148 10.72 10.70 -3.44
CA GLU A 148 11.63 9.94 -4.29
C GLU A 148 12.44 8.86 -3.54
N SER A 149 12.02 8.48 -2.32
CA SER A 149 12.60 7.36 -1.58
C SER A 149 11.98 6.01 -1.97
N ALA A 150 10.74 6.00 -2.46
CA ALA A 150 10.10 4.79 -2.95
C ALA A 150 10.79 4.28 -4.22
N SER A 151 10.83 2.96 -4.45
CA SER A 151 11.39 2.42 -5.69
C SER A 151 10.64 2.94 -6.92
N ALA A 152 9.32 2.98 -6.81
CA ALA A 152 8.40 3.69 -7.67
C ALA A 152 7.17 4.11 -6.83
N THR A 153 6.51 5.19 -7.25
CA THR A 153 5.17 5.60 -6.82
C THR A 153 4.50 6.33 -7.98
N TYR A 154 3.22 6.65 -7.86
CA TYR A 154 2.52 7.44 -8.86
C TYR A 154 1.49 8.40 -8.23
N TYR A 155 1.04 9.33 -9.05
CA TYR A 155 -0.17 10.11 -8.84
C TYR A 155 -1.02 10.10 -10.12
N CYS A 156 -2.30 10.44 -10.01
CA CYS A 156 -3.22 10.46 -11.14
C CYS A 156 -3.35 11.88 -11.71
N LYS A 157 -3.18 12.04 -13.02
CA LYS A 157 -3.41 13.31 -13.73
C LYS A 157 -4.58 13.17 -14.69
N LYS A 158 -5.38 14.23 -14.85
CA LYS A 158 -6.46 14.25 -15.86
C LYS A 158 -5.85 14.26 -17.27
N LYS A 159 -6.34 13.37 -18.15
CA LYS A 159 -5.96 13.38 -19.57
C LYS A 159 -6.38 14.70 -20.22
N SER A 160 -5.50 15.30 -21.03
CA SER A 160 -5.85 16.46 -21.86
C SER A 160 -6.83 16.06 -22.96
N VAL A 161 -7.83 16.91 -23.25
CA VAL A 161 -9.02 16.68 -24.10
C VAL A 161 -8.70 16.50 -25.61
N SER A 162 -7.47 16.18 -25.99
CA SER A 162 -7.00 16.18 -27.38
C SER A 162 -6.97 14.81 -28.08
N GLU A 163 -7.37 13.72 -27.41
CA GLU A 163 -7.38 12.38 -28.00
C GLU A 163 -8.81 11.80 -28.08
N PRO A 164 -9.20 11.14 -29.19
CA PRO A 164 -10.54 10.57 -29.35
C PRO A 164 -10.80 9.49 -28.29
N GLN A 165 -11.92 9.62 -27.56
CA GLN A 165 -12.31 8.71 -26.48
C GLN A 165 -12.73 7.33 -27.01
N GLU A 166 -12.15 6.27 -26.44
CA GLU A 166 -12.83 4.98 -26.28
C GLU A 166 -13.52 4.99 -24.90
N GLU A 167 -14.83 4.70 -24.88
CA GLU A 167 -15.80 4.92 -23.78
C GLU A 167 -15.57 4.11 -22.47
N SER A 168 -14.40 3.50 -22.25
CA SER A 168 -14.19 2.54 -21.15
C SER A 168 -12.97 2.75 -20.26
N THR A 169 -12.09 3.72 -20.54
CA THR A 169 -10.93 3.99 -19.67
C THR A 169 -11.13 5.25 -18.83
N SER A 170 -10.86 5.16 -17.52
CA SER A 170 -10.89 6.31 -16.60
C SER A 170 -10.15 7.51 -17.20
N ASN A 171 -10.72 8.71 -17.10
CA ASN A 171 -10.12 9.98 -17.58
C ASN A 171 -8.80 10.37 -16.88
N MET A 172 -8.22 9.48 -16.08
CA MET A 172 -7.00 9.66 -15.29
C MET A 172 -5.87 8.80 -15.86
N GLU A 173 -4.68 9.37 -15.92
CA GLU A 173 -3.42 8.72 -16.28
C GLU A 173 -2.47 8.69 -15.08
N LYS A 174 -1.79 7.55 -14.86
CA LYS A 174 -0.79 7.41 -13.79
C LYS A 174 0.52 8.05 -14.24
N GLU A 175 0.98 9.08 -13.53
CA GLU A 175 2.31 9.66 -13.71
C GLU A 175 3.27 9.09 -12.65
N TRP A 176 4.30 8.38 -13.10
CA TRP A 176 5.20 7.62 -12.24
C TRP A 176 6.42 8.43 -11.80
N ILE A 177 6.74 8.33 -10.51
CA ILE A 177 7.92 8.89 -9.86
C ILE A 177 8.79 7.70 -9.42
N TYR A 178 10.05 7.68 -9.82
CA TYR A 178 10.98 6.59 -9.50
C TYR A 178 12.00 7.00 -8.45
N TYR A 179 12.62 6.01 -7.81
CA TYR A 179 13.68 6.23 -6.83
C TYR A 179 14.79 7.14 -7.37
N ARG A 180 15.08 8.21 -6.63
CA ARG A 180 16.20 9.10 -6.95
C ARG A 180 17.50 8.56 -6.33
N LYS A 181 18.41 8.14 -7.20
CA LYS A 181 19.80 7.82 -6.81
C LYS A 181 20.54 9.08 -6.38
N LEU A 182 21.41 8.93 -5.38
CA LEU A 182 22.34 9.98 -4.98
C LEU A 182 23.22 10.35 -6.17
N LYS A 183 23.29 11.65 -6.50
CA LYS A 183 24.14 12.12 -7.60
C LYS A 183 25.61 12.15 -7.16
N THR A 184 26.54 11.96 -8.09
CA THR A 184 27.97 12.08 -7.81
C THR A 184 28.28 13.47 -7.24
N GLY A 185 28.88 13.51 -6.05
CA GLY A 185 29.21 14.75 -5.34
C GLY A 185 28.07 15.38 -4.54
N GLU A 186 26.89 14.78 -4.49
CA GLU A 186 25.78 15.24 -3.65
C GLU A 186 25.96 14.78 -2.19
N GLU A 187 25.73 15.67 -1.23
CA GLU A 187 25.75 15.33 0.18
C GLU A 187 24.49 14.55 0.58
N GLU A 188 24.66 13.26 0.85
CA GLU A 188 23.56 12.36 1.22
C GLU A 188 22.78 12.85 2.45
N ARG A 189 23.48 13.38 3.45
CA ARG A 189 22.85 13.83 4.70
C ARG A 189 21.75 14.87 4.46
N TRP A 190 22.00 15.87 3.60
CA TRP A 190 21.03 16.92 3.31
C TRP A 190 19.83 16.38 2.55
N LEU A 191 20.07 15.53 1.56
CA LEU A 191 19.00 14.87 0.80
C LEU A 191 18.12 14.03 1.73
N ARG A 192 18.73 13.12 2.51
CA ARG A 192 17.98 12.23 3.41
C ARG A 192 17.27 13.01 4.50
N HIS A 193 17.86 14.08 5.01
CA HIS A 193 17.17 14.96 5.97
C HIS A 193 15.93 15.58 5.34
N LYS A 194 16.04 16.19 4.14
CA LYS A 194 14.89 16.76 3.42
C LYS A 194 13.79 15.71 3.17
N GLN A 195 14.18 14.50 2.77
CA GLN A 195 13.26 13.39 2.57
C GLN A 195 12.52 13.00 3.85
N VAL A 196 13.22 12.83 4.98
CA VAL A 196 12.56 12.54 6.27
C VAL A 196 11.56 13.64 6.64
N GLN A 197 11.90 14.91 6.43
CA GLN A 197 10.97 16.01 6.68
C GLN A 197 9.69 15.88 5.85
N GLN A 198 9.80 15.57 4.56
CA GLN A 198 8.66 15.31 3.70
C GLN A 198 7.85 14.10 4.17
N ARG A 199 8.52 12.99 4.50
CA ARG A 199 7.87 11.76 4.98
C ARG A 199 7.04 11.98 6.23
N VAL A 200 7.52 12.81 7.16
CA VAL A 200 6.74 13.19 8.35
C VAL A 200 5.50 13.98 7.98
N GLN A 201 5.60 14.94 7.05
CA GLN A 201 4.43 15.67 6.57
C GLN A 201 3.41 14.75 5.90
N GLU A 202 3.87 13.77 5.11
CA GLU A 202 3.00 12.77 4.46
C GLU A 202 2.34 11.85 5.50
N CYS A 203 3.04 11.43 6.56
CA CYS A 203 2.45 10.68 7.67
C CYS A 203 1.38 11.50 8.43
N ILE A 204 1.65 12.78 8.69
CA ILE A 204 0.68 13.69 9.33
C ILE A 204 -0.52 13.95 8.40
N LYS A 205 -0.29 14.10 7.09
CA LYS A 205 -1.35 14.27 6.09
C LYS A 205 -2.24 13.03 6.01
N ALA A 206 -1.65 11.82 6.03
CA ALA A 206 -2.39 10.57 6.09
C ALA A 206 -3.20 10.44 7.40
N LEU A 207 -2.60 10.77 8.55
CA LEU A 207 -3.31 10.82 9.83
C LEU A 207 -4.53 11.75 9.75
N ASN A 208 -4.32 13.00 9.32
CA ASN A 208 -5.39 13.98 9.19
C ASN A 208 -6.49 13.51 8.23
N LEU A 209 -6.12 12.86 7.13
CA LEU A 209 -7.06 12.31 6.16
C LEU A 209 -7.96 11.24 6.79
N ILE A 210 -7.38 10.28 7.52
CA ILE A 210 -8.17 9.24 8.20
C ILE A 210 -9.07 9.86 9.29
N LEU A 211 -8.60 10.88 10.02
CA LEU A 211 -9.41 11.57 11.02
C LEU A 211 -10.56 12.37 10.42
N LYS A 212 -10.37 12.96 9.23
CA LYS A 212 -11.45 13.62 8.47
C LYS A 212 -12.54 12.62 8.09
N ILE A 213 -12.16 11.48 7.52
CA ILE A 213 -13.10 10.40 7.18
C ILE A 213 -13.83 9.92 8.44
N ASN A 214 -13.10 9.74 9.54
CA ASN A 214 -13.69 9.36 10.83
C ASN A 214 -14.71 10.39 11.34
N SER A 215 -14.53 11.68 11.06
CA SER A 215 -15.50 12.72 11.42
C SER A 215 -16.75 12.77 10.52
N GLY A 216 -16.77 11.97 9.45
CA GLY A 216 -17.85 11.92 8.46
C GLY A 216 -17.68 12.90 7.30
N GLU A 217 -16.48 13.47 7.10
CA GLU A 217 -16.17 14.26 5.91
C GLU A 217 -16.01 13.32 4.70
N GLU A 218 -16.71 13.61 3.60
CA GLU A 218 -16.57 12.85 2.37
C GLU A 218 -15.20 13.10 1.73
N VAL A 219 -14.52 12.01 1.37
CA VAL A 219 -13.23 12.05 0.69
C VAL A 219 -13.35 11.44 -0.69
N MET A 220 -12.92 12.18 -1.70
CA MET A 220 -12.84 11.70 -3.07
C MET A 220 -11.59 10.83 -3.25
N ASN A 221 -11.79 9.52 -3.47
CA ASN A 221 -10.71 8.59 -3.85
C ASN A 221 -10.53 8.59 -5.38
N VAL A 222 -9.38 9.06 -5.87
CA VAL A 222 -9.13 9.14 -7.32
C VAL A 222 -8.97 7.77 -7.99
N LEU A 223 -8.77 6.70 -7.21
CA LEU A 223 -8.63 5.33 -7.70
C LEU A 223 -9.98 4.64 -7.99
N ASN A 224 -11.11 5.29 -7.68
CA ASN A 224 -12.47 4.74 -7.87
C ASN A 224 -12.65 3.31 -7.30
N SER A 225 -12.23 3.11 -6.04
CA SER A 225 -12.43 1.85 -5.32
C SER A 225 -13.91 1.62 -4.97
N ASN A 226 -14.38 0.37 -5.02
CA ASN A 226 -15.73 -0.02 -4.54
C ASN A 226 -15.89 -0.04 -3.01
N PHE A 227 -14.91 0.50 -2.27
CA PHE A 227 -14.94 0.54 -0.81
C PHE A 227 -15.74 1.76 -0.32
N ASP A 228 -16.68 1.52 0.60
CA ASP A 228 -17.48 2.58 1.21
C ASP A 228 -16.70 3.28 2.33
N TRP A 229 -16.13 4.44 2.03
CA TRP A 229 -15.37 5.25 2.99
C TRP A 229 -16.22 5.79 4.14
N ASN A 230 -17.54 5.91 3.98
CA ASN A 230 -18.42 6.36 5.05
C ASN A 230 -18.53 5.34 6.19
N SER A 231 -18.21 4.07 5.92
CA SER A 231 -18.14 3.01 6.95
C SER A 231 -17.06 3.26 8.01
N LEU A 232 -16.06 4.11 7.72
CA LEU A 232 -15.02 4.50 8.70
C LEU A 232 -15.48 5.63 9.64
N LYS A 233 -16.65 6.21 9.43
CA LYS A 233 -17.18 7.24 10.33
C LYS A 233 -17.29 6.69 11.76
N ASP A 234 -16.81 7.48 12.73
CA ASP A 234 -16.81 7.16 14.15
C ASP A 234 -16.12 5.82 14.51
N SER A 235 -15.24 5.30 13.66
CA SER A 235 -14.58 4.00 13.82
C SER A 235 -13.16 4.05 14.38
N VAL A 236 -12.55 5.24 14.46
CA VAL A 236 -11.17 5.42 14.95
C VAL A 236 -11.19 5.83 16.41
N ASP A 237 -10.42 5.12 17.23
CA ASP A 237 -10.09 5.53 18.58
C ASP A 237 -8.99 6.60 18.54
N THR A 238 -9.40 7.87 18.54
CA THR A 238 -8.48 9.02 18.51
C THR A 238 -7.60 9.12 19.77
N SER A 239 -7.88 8.32 20.80
CA SER A 239 -7.00 8.21 21.96
C SER A 239 -5.80 7.30 21.74
N ARG A 240 -5.82 6.43 20.72
CA ARG A 240 -4.77 5.43 20.43
C ARG A 240 -4.34 5.52 18.97
N ILE A 241 -3.34 6.36 18.71
CA ILE A 241 -2.79 6.59 17.38
C ILE A 241 -1.29 6.37 17.45
N ALA A 242 -0.78 5.38 16.74
CA ALA A 242 0.63 5.04 16.70
C ALA A 242 1.25 5.31 15.32
N VAL A 243 2.57 5.43 15.27
CA VAL A 243 3.35 5.45 14.03
C VAL A 243 4.40 4.34 14.09
N MET A 244 4.54 3.58 13.01
CA MET A 244 5.53 2.51 12.87
C MET A 244 6.22 2.63 11.51
N GLY A 245 7.44 2.12 11.41
CA GLY A 245 8.15 2.12 10.14
C GLY A 245 9.42 1.30 10.19
N HIS A 246 9.91 0.93 9.03
CA HIS A 246 11.09 0.09 8.87
C HIS A 246 12.23 0.86 8.18
N SER A 247 13.47 0.69 8.68
CA SER A 247 14.68 1.31 8.11
C SER A 247 14.51 2.83 7.99
N PHE A 248 14.42 3.40 6.79
CA PHE A 248 14.15 4.83 6.61
C PHE A 248 12.80 5.26 7.20
N GLY A 249 11.81 4.37 7.21
CA GLY A 249 10.57 4.51 7.95
C GLY A 249 10.74 4.58 9.46
N GLY A 250 11.78 3.96 10.01
CA GLY A 250 12.14 4.09 11.43
C GLY A 250 12.69 5.48 11.75
N ALA A 251 13.48 6.08 10.86
CA ALA A 251 13.89 7.48 11.01
C ALA A 251 12.67 8.43 10.93
N THR A 252 11.71 8.14 10.04
CA THR A 252 10.45 8.88 9.97
C THR A 252 9.60 8.71 11.22
N VAL A 253 9.59 7.54 11.88
CA VAL A 253 8.92 7.36 13.18
C VAL A 253 9.50 8.32 14.23
N ILE A 254 10.83 8.34 14.38
CA ILE A 254 11.50 9.19 15.36
C ILE A 254 11.18 10.68 15.12
N GLU A 255 11.26 11.13 13.87
CA GLU A 255 10.95 12.51 13.53
C GLU A 255 9.45 12.83 13.58
N SER A 256 8.57 11.86 13.32
CA SER A 256 7.12 12.06 13.48
C SER A 256 6.75 12.27 14.94
N LEU A 257 7.35 11.49 15.85
CA LEU A 257 7.15 11.64 17.30
C LEU A 257 7.64 12.99 17.83
N SER A 258 8.66 13.59 17.21
CA SER A 258 9.15 14.92 17.61
C SER A 258 8.26 16.07 17.13
N LYS A 259 7.39 15.83 16.13
CA LYS A 259 6.59 16.87 15.45
C LYS A 259 5.09 16.75 15.63
N GLU A 260 4.58 15.56 15.94
CA GLU A 260 3.16 15.29 16.03
C GLU A 260 2.83 14.56 17.33
N ILE A 261 2.25 15.32 18.25
CA ILE A 261 1.94 14.88 19.62
C ILE A 261 0.81 13.84 19.67
N ARG A 262 0.01 13.72 18.61
CA ARG A 262 -1.06 12.72 18.54
C ARG A 262 -0.53 11.29 18.42
N PHE A 263 0.71 11.10 17.96
CA PHE A 263 1.35 9.79 17.94
C PHE A 263 1.81 9.38 19.35
N ARG A 264 1.25 8.29 19.89
CA ARG A 264 1.50 7.78 21.25
C ARG A 264 1.27 6.28 21.39
#